data_AF-A0A5A7SWG6-F1
#
_entry.id   AF-A0A5A7SWG6-F1
#
_cell.length_a   1.000
_cell.length_b   1.000
_cell.length_c   1.000
_cell.angle_alpha   90.00
_cell.angle_beta   90.00
_cell.angle_gamma   90.00
#
_symmetry.space_group_name_H-M   'P 1'
#
loop_
_entity.id
_entity.type
_entity.pdbx_description
1 polymer ?
#
loop_
_entity_poly.entity_id
_entity_poly.type
_entity_poly.pdbx_seq_one_letter_code
_entity_poly.pdbx_strand_id
1 'polypeptide(L)'
;MKEAKVEAKKDKNARAYILQCIPKDVLLQIAKKKTAKEIWDSLKEKYLGSERVKMARVQTLKREFDVLQMKETETIDEFAGKISGLASKFSTLGVALEDSSLVKKLLDSVPNKYLPIIAGIEQSKISTPCHLKKRSDE
;
A
#
# COMPACT_ATOMS: atom_id res chain seq x y z
N MET A 1 17.22 -46.66 16.24
CA MET A 1 18.36 -46.11 15.44
C MET A 1 18.03 -45.77 13.98
N LYS A 2 17.17 -46.53 13.25
CA LYS A 2 16.86 -46.22 11.84
C LYS A 2 16.10 -44.90 11.64
N GLU A 3 15.15 -44.56 12.52
CA GLU A 3 14.30 -43.36 12.40
C GLU A 3 15.09 -42.05 12.56
N ALA A 4 15.96 -41.94 13.57
CA ALA A 4 16.81 -40.77 13.79
C ALA A 4 17.74 -40.47 12.58
N LYS A 5 18.21 -41.50 11.87
CA LYS A 5 19.05 -41.36 10.68
C LYS A 5 18.25 -40.88 9.45
N VAL A 6 16.98 -41.28 9.36
CA VAL A 6 16.05 -40.82 8.31
C VAL A 6 15.66 -39.36 8.53
N GLU A 7 15.39 -38.97 9.77
CA GLU A 7 15.04 -37.61 10.14
C GLU A 7 16.20 -36.62 9.91
N ALA A 8 17.42 -37.01 10.28
CA ALA A 8 18.62 -36.23 9.98
C ALA A 8 18.91 -36.07 8.47
N LYS A 9 18.53 -37.06 7.64
CA LYS A 9 18.64 -36.94 6.17
C LYS A 9 17.60 -35.97 5.61
N LYS A 10 16.38 -35.99 6.14
CA LYS A 10 15.30 -35.06 5.76
C LYS A 10 15.65 -33.62 6.13
N ASP A 11 16.19 -33.39 7.33
CA ASP A 11 16.60 -32.05 7.79
C ASP A 11 17.73 -31.46 6.91
N LYS A 12 18.73 -32.27 6.55
CA LYS A 12 19.80 -31.85 5.62
C LYS A 12 19.26 -31.45 4.25
N ASN A 13 18.32 -32.22 3.70
CA ASN A 13 17.70 -31.92 2.41
C ASN A 13 16.85 -30.65 2.50
N ALA A 14 16.01 -30.51 3.53
CA ALA A 14 15.21 -29.31 3.76
C ALA A 14 16.09 -28.06 3.88
N ARG A 15 17.19 -28.15 4.63
CA ARG A 15 18.18 -27.07 4.74
C ARG A 15 18.77 -26.72 3.37
N ALA A 16 19.19 -27.70 2.57
CA ALA A 16 19.74 -27.45 1.24
C ALA A 16 18.73 -26.72 0.34
N TYR A 17 17.47 -27.15 0.30
CA TYR A 17 16.42 -26.50 -0.50
C TYR A 17 16.15 -25.08 -0.04
N ILE A 18 16.05 -24.83 1.27
CA ILE A 18 15.82 -23.49 1.81
C ILE A 18 16.98 -22.56 1.42
N LEU A 19 18.22 -23.01 1.56
CA LEU A 19 19.41 -22.19 1.23
C LEU A 19 19.54 -21.91 -0.28
N GLN A 20 19.03 -22.78 -1.16
CA GLN A 20 19.04 -22.56 -2.62
C GLN A 20 18.07 -21.46 -3.06
N CYS A 21 16.96 -21.27 -2.34
CA CYS A 21 15.92 -20.31 -2.72
C CYS A 21 16.13 -18.90 -2.14
N ILE A 22 17.22 -18.66 -1.40
CA ILE A 22 17.46 -17.42 -0.65
C ILE A 22 18.56 -16.60 -1.32
N PRO A 23 18.40 -15.28 -1.43
CA PRO A 23 19.43 -14.42 -2.01
C PRO A 23 20.70 -14.40 -1.15
N LYS A 24 21.86 -14.19 -1.81
CA LYS A 24 23.20 -14.40 -1.22
C LYS A 24 23.47 -13.51 0.01
N ASP A 25 22.89 -12.33 0.05
CA ASP A 25 22.95 -11.37 1.14
C ASP A 25 22.34 -11.91 2.44
N VAL A 26 21.22 -12.65 2.34
CA VAL A 26 20.53 -13.26 3.49
C VAL A 26 21.16 -14.61 3.83
N LEU A 27 21.64 -15.33 2.82
CA LEU A 27 22.31 -16.63 2.95
C LEU A 27 23.49 -16.57 3.93
N LEU A 28 24.36 -15.55 3.83
CA LEU A 28 25.53 -15.40 4.69
C LEU A 28 25.18 -15.26 6.18
N GLN A 29 24.01 -14.68 6.50
CA GLN A 29 23.55 -14.50 7.88
C GLN A 29 23.00 -15.79 8.49
N ILE A 30 22.38 -16.64 7.67
CA ILE A 30 21.70 -17.87 8.14
C ILE A 30 22.51 -19.16 7.91
N ALA A 31 23.57 -19.12 7.09
CA ALA A 31 24.38 -20.30 6.74
C ALA A 31 25.04 -20.97 7.96
N LYS A 32 25.30 -20.22 9.04
CA LYS A 32 25.89 -20.72 10.29
C LYS A 32 24.94 -21.63 11.09
N LYS A 33 23.64 -21.66 10.76
CA LYS A 33 22.63 -22.46 11.46
C LYS A 33 22.66 -23.92 11.00
N LYS A 34 22.45 -24.83 11.96
CA LYS A 34 22.71 -26.27 11.78
C LYS A 34 21.47 -27.03 11.32
N THR A 35 20.28 -26.59 11.71
CA THR A 35 19.02 -27.27 11.38
C THR A 35 18.17 -26.45 10.41
N ALA A 36 17.32 -27.14 9.63
CA ALA A 36 16.38 -26.46 8.74
C ALA A 36 15.37 -25.61 9.52
N LYS A 37 14.97 -26.07 10.72
CA LYS A 37 14.05 -25.35 11.62
C LYS A 37 14.62 -24.01 12.06
N GLU A 38 15.87 -23.97 12.52
CA GLU A 38 16.51 -22.71 12.95
C GLU A 38 16.61 -21.70 11.81
N ILE A 39 16.87 -22.18 10.58
CA ILE A 39 16.93 -21.34 9.39
C ILE A 39 15.55 -20.77 9.08
N TRP A 40 14.53 -21.62 9.11
CA TRP A 40 13.14 -21.21 8.90
C TRP A 40 12.65 -20.19 9.93
N ASP A 41 12.95 -20.41 11.22
CA ASP A 41 12.60 -19.48 12.29
C ASP A 41 13.35 -18.15 12.15
N SER A 42 14.64 -18.21 11.76
CA SER A 42 15.47 -17.11 11.22
C SER A 42 14.76 -16.24 10.19
N LEU A 43 14.26 -16.88 9.16
CA LEU A 43 13.59 -16.20 8.05
C LEU A 43 12.26 -15.62 8.50
N LYS A 44 11.48 -16.37 9.28
CA LYS A 44 10.25 -15.87 9.88
C LYS A 44 10.50 -14.61 10.67
N GLU A 45 11.46 -14.61 11.59
CA GLU A 45 11.72 -13.46 12.45
C GLU A 45 12.15 -12.23 11.65
N LYS A 46 13.09 -12.40 10.71
CA LYS A 46 13.61 -11.31 9.88
C LYS A 46 12.53 -10.69 8.99
N TYR A 47 11.77 -11.54 8.27
CA TYR A 47 10.80 -11.06 7.28
C TYR A 47 9.42 -10.78 7.88
N LEU A 48 8.89 -11.63 8.77
CA LEU A 48 7.61 -11.34 9.43
C LEU A 48 7.72 -10.18 10.42
N GLY A 49 8.88 -9.97 11.06
CA GLY A 49 9.13 -8.78 11.88
C GLY A 49 9.03 -7.51 11.03
N SER A 50 9.73 -7.49 9.90
CA SER A 50 9.67 -6.39 8.92
C SER A 50 8.25 -6.18 8.38
N GLU A 51 7.55 -7.27 8.02
CA GLU A 51 6.21 -7.18 7.46
C GLU A 51 5.17 -6.73 8.50
N ARG A 52 5.28 -7.19 9.75
CA ARG A 52 4.42 -6.71 10.86
C ARG A 52 4.60 -5.22 11.09
N VAL A 53 5.83 -4.71 11.10
CA VAL A 53 6.11 -3.28 11.25
C VAL A 53 5.55 -2.50 10.06
N LYS A 54 5.74 -3.01 8.84
CA LYS A 54 5.18 -2.41 7.62
C LYS A 54 3.65 -2.35 7.68
N MET A 55 2.99 -3.46 8.02
CA MET A 55 1.54 -3.52 8.18
C MET A 55 1.03 -2.56 9.27
N ALA A 56 1.72 -2.46 10.42
CA ALA A 56 1.37 -1.52 11.46
C ALA A 56 1.46 -0.06 10.97
N ARG A 57 2.52 0.29 10.23
CA ARG A 57 2.65 1.62 9.63
C ARG A 57 1.55 1.91 8.61
N VAL A 58 1.23 0.96 7.74
CA VAL A 58 0.12 1.08 6.77
C VAL A 58 -1.21 1.30 7.51
N GLN A 59 -1.47 0.56 8.60
CA GLN A 59 -2.68 0.75 9.39
C GLN A 59 -2.75 2.13 10.04
N THR A 60 -1.63 2.63 10.59
CA THR A 60 -1.57 3.99 11.14
C THR A 60 -1.87 5.03 10.07
N LEU A 61 -1.24 4.94 8.90
CA LEU A 61 -1.51 5.86 7.78
C LEU A 61 -2.95 5.77 7.30
N LYS A 62 -3.55 4.58 7.31
CA LYS A 62 -4.96 4.42 6.94
C LYS A 62 -5.89 5.11 7.93
N ARG A 63 -5.61 5.00 9.23
CA ARG A 63 -6.36 5.75 10.25
C ARG A 63 -6.19 7.25 10.08
N GLU A 64 -4.95 7.73 9.85
CA GLU A 64 -4.68 9.15 9.56
C GLU A 64 -5.46 9.62 8.32
N PHE A 65 -5.51 8.81 7.27
CA PHE A 65 -6.27 9.10 6.06
C PHE A 65 -7.77 9.14 6.33
N ASP A 66 -8.32 8.18 7.08
CA ASP A 66 -9.75 8.11 7.36
C ASP A 66 -10.23 9.31 8.19
N VAL A 67 -9.47 9.71 9.23
CA VAL A 67 -9.81 10.86 10.09
C VAL A 67 -9.43 12.22 9.50
N LEU A 68 -8.69 12.24 8.38
CA LEU A 68 -8.31 13.49 7.72
C LEU A 68 -9.57 14.23 7.25
N GLN A 69 -9.71 15.47 7.69
CA GLN A 69 -10.81 16.37 7.35
C GLN A 69 -10.25 17.77 7.07
N MET A 70 -10.82 18.46 6.10
CA MET A 70 -10.41 19.81 5.76
C MET A 70 -10.96 20.80 6.80
N LYS A 71 -10.10 21.68 7.30
CA LYS A 71 -10.52 22.73 8.25
C LYS A 71 -11.21 23.87 7.51
N GLU A 72 -12.09 24.60 8.20
CA GLU A 72 -12.78 25.75 7.61
C GLU A 72 -11.84 26.88 7.19
N THR A 73 -10.71 27.04 7.89
CA THR A 73 -9.67 28.05 7.62
C THR A 73 -8.65 27.62 6.58
N GLU A 74 -8.67 26.35 6.16
CA GLU A 74 -7.70 25.78 5.24
C GLU A 74 -8.16 25.96 3.79
N THR A 75 -7.19 26.13 2.88
CA THR A 75 -7.44 26.19 1.43
C THR A 75 -7.48 24.79 0.82
N ILE A 76 -8.10 24.66 -0.36
CA ILE A 76 -8.18 23.37 -1.07
C ILE A 76 -6.78 22.87 -1.44
N ASP A 77 -5.89 23.77 -1.89
CA ASP A 77 -4.50 23.43 -2.24
C ASP A 77 -3.71 22.89 -1.05
N GLU A 78 -3.81 23.54 0.12
CA GLU A 78 -3.16 23.06 1.34
C GLU A 78 -3.66 21.66 1.73
N PHE A 79 -4.96 21.43 1.62
CA PHE A 79 -5.56 20.14 1.94
C PHE A 79 -5.19 19.05 0.91
N ALA A 80 -5.21 19.38 -0.39
CA ALA A 80 -4.75 18.49 -1.45
C ALA A 80 -3.25 18.13 -1.30
N GLY A 81 -2.44 19.07 -0.83
CA GLY A 81 -1.04 18.85 -0.44
C GLY A 81 -0.91 17.81 0.68
N LYS A 82 -1.78 17.84 1.70
CA LYS A 82 -1.80 16.82 2.77
C LYS A 82 -2.17 15.44 2.25
N ILE A 83 -3.20 15.35 1.41
CA ILE A 83 -3.61 14.08 0.78
C ILE A 83 -2.46 13.51 -0.04
N SER A 84 -1.80 14.33 -0.86
CA SER A 84 -0.64 13.95 -1.68
C SER A 84 0.55 13.51 -0.82
N GLY A 85 0.77 14.19 0.31
CA GLY A 85 1.77 13.81 1.31
C GLY A 85 1.50 12.44 1.92
N LEU A 86 0.23 12.13 2.26
CA LEU A 86 -0.14 10.78 2.72
C LEU A 86 0.05 9.74 1.61
N ALA A 87 -0.38 10.01 0.38
CA ALA A 87 -0.19 9.10 -0.75
C ALA A 87 1.30 8.76 -0.99
N SER A 88 2.18 9.74 -0.81
CA SER A 88 3.64 9.55 -0.88
C SER A 88 4.16 8.63 0.25
N LYS A 89 3.61 8.75 1.47
CA LYS A 89 3.95 7.85 2.59
C LYS A 89 3.49 6.42 2.32
N PHE A 90 2.31 6.22 1.75
CA PHE A 90 1.83 4.90 1.33
C PHE A 90 2.73 4.29 0.24
N SER A 91 3.14 5.11 -0.74
CA SER A 91 4.05 4.70 -1.81
C SER A 91 5.41 4.25 -1.29
N THR A 92 5.94 4.95 -0.28
CA THR A 92 7.19 4.55 0.41
C THR A 92 7.07 3.18 1.09
N LEU A 93 5.87 2.79 1.51
CA LEU A 93 5.59 1.47 2.05
C LEU A 93 5.21 0.45 0.97
N GLY A 94 5.30 0.80 -0.32
CA GLY A 94 4.94 -0.08 -1.43
C GLY A 94 3.44 -0.35 -1.55
N VAL A 95 2.60 0.53 -1.00
CA VAL A 95 1.14 0.49 -1.17
C VAL A 95 0.77 1.66 -2.07
N ALA A 96 0.29 1.38 -3.28
CA ALA A 96 -0.24 2.40 -4.16
C ALA A 96 -1.70 2.69 -3.77
N LEU A 97 -2.03 3.97 -3.58
CA LEU A 97 -3.42 4.40 -3.49
C LEU A 97 -3.91 4.75 -4.90
N GLU A 98 -5.15 4.38 -5.21
CA GLU A 98 -5.77 4.79 -6.47
C GLU A 98 -6.11 6.27 -6.45
N ASP A 99 -5.89 6.96 -7.57
CA ASP A 99 -6.26 8.37 -7.74
C ASP A 99 -7.76 8.59 -7.48
N SER A 100 -8.60 7.62 -7.86
CA SER A 100 -10.04 7.59 -7.56
C SER A 100 -10.33 7.73 -6.06
N SER A 101 -9.55 7.06 -5.23
CA SER A 101 -9.69 7.05 -3.77
C SER A 101 -9.21 8.36 -3.16
N LEU A 102 -8.18 8.98 -3.73
CA LEU A 102 -7.67 10.29 -3.30
C LEU A 102 -8.66 11.41 -3.62
N VAL A 103 -9.21 11.43 -4.84
CA VAL A 103 -10.23 12.40 -5.27
C VAL A 103 -11.50 12.22 -4.46
N LYS A 104 -11.95 10.98 -4.27
CA LYS A 104 -13.11 10.71 -3.41
C LYS A 104 -12.88 11.22 -1.99
N LYS A 105 -11.70 10.94 -1.41
CA LYS A 105 -11.37 11.43 -0.07
C LYS A 105 -11.38 12.95 0.01
N LEU A 106 -10.88 13.64 -1.02
CA LEU A 106 -10.92 15.09 -1.12
C LEU A 106 -12.38 15.56 -1.06
N LEU A 107 -13.25 15.06 -1.93
CA LEU A 107 -14.66 15.46 -1.99
C LEU A 107 -15.43 15.15 -0.69
N ASP A 108 -15.20 13.97 -0.10
CA ASP A 108 -15.86 13.53 1.15
C ASP A 108 -15.44 14.34 2.38
N SER A 109 -14.29 15.02 2.35
CA SER A 109 -13.68 15.67 3.52
C SER A 109 -13.75 17.20 3.47
N VAL A 110 -14.37 17.75 2.42
CA VAL A 110 -14.45 19.18 2.16
C VAL A 110 -15.63 19.79 2.95
N PRO A 111 -15.50 21.00 3.54
CA PRO A 111 -16.57 21.61 4.33
C PRO A 111 -17.80 21.98 3.49
N ASN A 112 -18.95 22.10 4.17
CA ASN A 112 -20.26 22.38 3.56
C ASN A 112 -20.27 23.58 2.59
N LYS A 113 -19.38 24.56 2.79
CA LYS A 113 -19.23 25.75 1.94
C LYS A 113 -18.92 25.44 0.46
N TYR A 114 -18.35 24.26 0.17
CA TYR A 114 -18.05 23.86 -1.20
C TYR A 114 -19.02 22.81 -1.76
N LEU A 115 -20.01 22.35 -0.98
CA LEU A 115 -21.02 21.40 -1.48
C LEU A 115 -21.74 21.87 -2.75
N PRO A 116 -22.09 23.16 -2.91
CA PRO A 116 -22.70 23.64 -4.16
C PRO A 116 -21.78 23.45 -5.37
N ILE A 117 -20.46 23.61 -5.18
CA ILE A 117 -19.46 23.44 -6.24
C ILE A 117 -19.30 21.95 -6.58
N ILE A 118 -19.26 21.08 -5.56
CA ILE A 118 -19.18 19.62 -5.76
C ILE A 118 -20.42 19.12 -6.49
N ALA A 119 -21.62 19.53 -6.06
CA ALA A 119 -22.87 19.18 -6.73
C ALA A 119 -22.89 19.66 -8.20
N GLY A 120 -22.36 20.85 -8.47
CA GLY A 120 -22.16 21.34 -9.84
C GLY A 120 -21.23 20.45 -10.65
N ILE A 121 -20.10 20.01 -10.09
CA ILE A 121 -19.14 19.12 -10.75
C ILE A 121 -19.77 17.74 -11.02
N GLU A 122 -20.45 17.14 -10.04
CA GLU A 122 -21.13 15.85 -10.19
C GLU A 122 -22.25 15.88 -11.23
N GLN A 123 -23.02 16.98 -11.28
CA GLN A 123 -24.07 17.20 -12.28
C GLN A 123 -23.49 17.50 -13.66
N SER A 124 -22.29 18.11 -13.73
CA SER A 124 -21.60 18.44 -14.97
C SER A 124 -20.89 17.26 -15.63
N LYS A 125 -21.10 16.01 -15.15
CA LYS A 125 -20.65 14.77 -15.82
C LYS A 125 -20.74 14.97 -17.33
N ILE A 126 -19.56 15.04 -17.93
CA ILE A 126 -19.27 15.37 -19.32
C ILE A 126 -20.20 14.56 -20.25
N SER A 127 -21.34 15.14 -20.60
CA SER A 127 -22.11 14.73 -21.75
C SER A 127 -21.68 15.64 -22.89
N THR A 128 -20.73 15.18 -23.69
CA THR A 128 -20.68 15.60 -25.09
C THR A 128 -20.36 14.37 -25.92
N PRO A 129 -21.06 14.21 -27.06
CA PRO A 129 -20.71 15.02 -28.21
C PRO A 129 -21.64 16.23 -28.36
N CYS A 130 -21.09 17.42 -28.20
CA CYS A 130 -21.66 18.64 -28.73
C CYS A 130 -21.67 18.52 -30.25
N HIS A 131 -22.76 17.98 -30.82
CA HIS A 131 -23.12 18.26 -32.20
C HIS A 131 -23.67 19.69 -32.26
N LEU A 132 -22.75 20.66 -32.34
CA LEU A 132 -23.07 21.97 -32.91
C LEU A 132 -23.36 21.75 -34.39
N LYS A 133 -24.61 21.41 -34.70
CA LYS A 133 -25.13 21.51 -36.06
C LYS A 133 -25.12 23.00 -36.39
N LYS A 134 -24.17 23.39 -37.23
CA LYS A 134 -24.12 24.71 -37.86
C LYS A 134 -25.51 24.99 -38.42
N ARG A 135 -26.18 26.00 -37.86
CA ARG A 135 -27.25 26.70 -38.53
C ARG A 135 -26.56 27.47 -39.65
N SER A 136 -26.51 26.87 -40.84
CA SER A 136 -26.24 27.59 -42.08
C SER A 136 -27.59 28.11 -42.54
N ASP A 137 -27.65 29.43 -42.66
CA ASP A 137 -28.75 30.20 -43.20
C ASP A 137 -29.06 29.75 -44.63
N GLU A 138 -30.35 29.58 -44.92
CA GLU A 138 -30.96 29.74 -46.24
C GLU A 138 -32.34 30.37 -46.04
#